data_AF-A0A7W0SJN8-F1
#
_entry.id   AF-A0A7W0SJN8-F1
#
_cell.length_a   1.000
_cell.length_b   1.000
_cell.length_c   1.000
_cell.angle_alpha   90.00
_cell.angle_beta   90.00
_cell.angle_gamma   90.00
#
_symmetry.space_group_name_H-M   'P 1'
#
loop_
_entity.id
_entity.type
_entity.pdbx_description
1 polymer ?
#
loop_
_entity_poly.entity_id
_entity_poly.type
_entity_poly.pdbx_seq_one_letter_code
_entity_poly.pdbx_strand_id
1 'polypeptide(L)'
;VRILKDLDINIEGRHVLVVEDIIDSGLTLSYLMRNLEARGPASLEICAMLTKPERREIQVPVRYVGFEIPNRFVIGYGLDFAERYRNLPYVGVLSEEVIQAGE
;
A
#
# COMPACT_ATOMS: atom_id res chain seq x y z
N VAL A 1 11.39 8.62 5.68
CA VAL A 1 10.91 7.25 5.99
C VAL A 1 12.06 6.46 6.58
N ARG A 2 11.85 5.70 7.65
CA ARG A 2 12.84 4.81 8.25
C ARG A 2 12.33 3.38 8.15
N ILE A 3 13.12 2.48 7.58
CA ILE A 3 12.79 1.05 7.51
C ILE A 3 13.13 0.44 8.87
N LEU A 4 12.11 -0.05 9.60
CA LEU A 4 12.30 -0.67 10.92
C LEU A 4 12.64 -2.16 10.81
N LYS A 5 12.11 -2.82 9.77
CA LYS A 5 12.43 -4.21 9.43
C LYS A 5 12.74 -4.25 7.94
N ASP A 6 13.98 -4.63 7.64
CA ASP A 6 14.45 -4.76 6.27
C ASP A 6 14.25 -6.20 5.77
N LEU A 7 14.53 -6.42 4.48
CA LEU A 7 14.53 -7.74 3.88
C LEU A 7 15.59 -8.63 4.53
N ASP A 8 15.17 -9.81 4.97
CA ASP A 8 16.07 -10.86 5.50
C ASP A 8 16.81 -11.62 4.38
N ILE A 9 16.46 -11.37 3.11
CA ILE A 9 16.99 -12.06 1.93
C ILE A 9 17.63 -11.09 0.93
N ASN A 10 18.70 -11.54 0.26
CA ASN A 10 19.23 -10.81 -0.89
C ASN A 10 18.29 -10.94 -2.09
N ILE A 11 17.96 -9.81 -2.71
CA ILE A 11 17.08 -9.71 -3.88
C ILE A 11 17.82 -9.42 -5.20
N GLU A 12 19.14 -9.28 -5.18
CA GLU A 12 19.95 -9.09 -6.38
C GLU A 12 19.68 -10.18 -7.42
N GLY A 13 19.43 -9.79 -8.66
CA GLY A 13 19.11 -10.69 -9.76
C GLY A 13 17.78 -11.45 -9.62
N ARG A 14 16.92 -11.10 -8.66
CA ARG A 14 15.61 -11.75 -8.47
C ARG A 14 14.47 -10.92 -9.04
N HIS A 15 13.40 -11.60 -9.44
CA HIS A 15 12.13 -10.96 -9.74
C HIS A 15 11.38 -10.68 -8.43
N VAL A 16 11.08 -9.41 -8.17
CA VAL A 16 10.46 -8.95 -6.91
C VAL A 16 9.10 -8.31 -7.22
N LEU A 17 8.08 -8.74 -6.49
CA LEU A 17 6.75 -8.14 -6.51
C LEU A 17 6.48 -7.52 -5.13
N VAL A 18 6.33 -6.20 -5.09
CA VAL A 18 5.84 -5.48 -3.92
C VAL A 18 4.32 -5.59 -3.88
N VAL A 19 3.77 -6.05 -2.76
CA VAL A 19 2.32 -6.22 -2.56
C VAL A 19 1.85 -5.22 -1.52
N GLU A 20 0.97 -4.31 -1.92
CA GLU A 20 0.38 -3.28 -1.07
C GLU A 20 -1.13 -3.53 -0.92
N ASP A 21 -1.67 -3.22 0.25
CA ASP A 21 -3.12 -3.25 0.51
C ASP A 21 -3.81 -2.05 -0.16
N ILE A 22 -3.26 -0.84 -0.01
CA ILE A 22 -3.79 0.39 -0.57
C ILE A 22 -2.68 1.36 -0.98
N ILE A 23 -2.79 1.90 -2.19
CA ILE A 23 -1.95 3.02 -2.63
C ILE A 23 -2.76 4.31 -2.62
N ASP A 24 -2.29 5.22 -1.78
CA ASP A 24 -2.88 6.53 -1.55
C ASP A 24 -2.05 7.63 -2.24
N SER A 25 -1.25 8.42 -1.51
CA SER A 25 -0.40 9.46 -2.10
C SER A 25 0.75 8.92 -2.98
N GLY A 26 1.18 7.69 -2.75
CA GLY A 26 2.31 7.05 -3.43
C GLY A 26 3.70 7.45 -2.88
N LEU A 27 3.78 8.32 -1.87
CA LEU A 27 5.05 8.79 -1.30
C LEU A 27 5.89 7.67 -0.66
N THR A 28 5.26 6.88 0.22
CA THR A 28 5.94 5.75 0.90
C THR A 28 6.43 4.72 -0.10
N LEU A 29 5.56 4.36 -1.05
CA LEU A 29 5.88 3.38 -2.08
C LEU A 29 7.00 3.88 -3.00
N SER A 30 6.98 5.14 -3.43
CA SER A 30 8.06 5.73 -4.24
C SER A 30 9.42 5.68 -3.53
N TYR A 31 9.45 5.94 -2.22
CA TYR A 31 10.66 5.78 -1.42
C TYR A 31 11.12 4.33 -1.33
N LEU A 32 10.21 3.39 -1.04
CA LEU A 32 10.51 1.96 -0.95
C LEU A 32 11.06 1.43 -2.28
N MET A 33 10.42 1.76 -3.39
CA MET A 33 10.81 1.31 -4.73
C MET A 33 12.24 1.74 -5.06
N ARG A 34 12.60 3.01 -4.81
CA ARG A 34 13.99 3.48 -5.00
C ARG A 34 15.01 2.72 -4.13
N ASN A 35 14.63 2.39 -2.89
CA ASN A 35 15.51 1.62 -2.00
C ASN A 35 15.71 0.17 -2.49
N LEU A 36 14.64 -0.47 -2.97
CA LEU A 36 14.69 -1.84 -3.47
C LEU A 36 15.40 -1.93 -4.83
N GLU A 37 15.17 -0.98 -5.72
CA GLU A 37 15.82 -0.90 -7.03
C GLU A 37 17.35 -0.77 -6.91
N ALA A 38 17.82 0.00 -5.93
CA ALA A 38 19.25 0.14 -5.64
C ALA A 38 19.95 -1.18 -5.23
N ARG A 39 19.19 -2.25 -4.92
CA ARG A 39 19.71 -3.58 -4.60
C ARG A 39 19.87 -4.50 -5.82
N GLY A 40 19.61 -3.99 -7.03
CA GLY A 40 19.81 -4.70 -8.29
C GLY A 40 18.91 -5.92 -8.53
N PRO A 41 17.58 -5.87 -8.29
CA PRO A 41 16.68 -6.96 -8.66
C PRO A 41 16.63 -7.11 -10.20
N ALA A 42 16.33 -8.32 -10.69
CA ALA A 42 16.12 -8.56 -12.12
C ALA A 42 14.84 -7.91 -12.66
N SER A 43 13.81 -7.81 -11.81
CA SER A 43 12.65 -6.94 -12.05
C SER A 43 12.05 -6.51 -10.72
N LEU A 44 11.41 -5.34 -10.71
CA LEU A 44 10.72 -4.81 -9.55
C LEU A 44 9.34 -4.29 -9.98
N GLU A 45 8.29 -4.96 -9.52
CA GLU A 45 6.90 -4.69 -9.89
C GLU A 45 6.04 -4.43 -8.66
N ILE A 46 4.88 -3.82 -8.87
CA ILE A 46 3.93 -3.50 -7.80
C ILE A 46 2.58 -4.13 -8.12
N CYS A 47 2.02 -4.80 -7.12
CA CYS A 47 0.64 -5.23 -7.04
C CYS A 47 -0.05 -4.50 -5.88
N ALA A 48 -1.21 -3.91 -6.13
CA ALA A 48 -2.01 -3.30 -5.08
C ALA A 48 -3.45 -3.78 -5.13
N MET A 49 -4.01 -4.09 -3.97
CA MET A 49 -5.44 -4.41 -3.88
C MET A 49 -6.28 -3.18 -4.20
N LEU A 50 -6.00 -2.03 -3.56
CA LEU A 50 -6.74 -0.78 -3.76
C LEU A 50 -5.83 0.36 -4.23
N THR A 51 -6.36 1.26 -5.04
CA THR A 51 -5.71 2.52 -5.40
C THR A 51 -6.69 3.69 -5.34
N LYS A 52 -6.20 4.86 -4.89
CA LYS A 52 -6.93 6.15 -4.90
C LYS A 52 -6.28 7.13 -5.87
N PRO A 53 -6.60 7.09 -7.17
CA PRO A 53 -5.96 7.95 -8.18
C PRO A 53 -6.05 9.44 -7.86
N GLU A 54 -7.17 9.90 -7.29
CA GLU A 54 -7.39 11.32 -6.96
C GLU A 54 -6.52 11.84 -5.81
N ARG A 55 -5.93 10.95 -5.01
CA ARG A 55 -5.01 11.32 -3.92
C ARG A 55 -3.54 11.23 -4.31
N ARG A 56 -3.25 10.86 -5.56
CA ARG A 56 -1.90 10.61 -6.04
C ARG A 56 -1.09 11.90 -6.06
N GLU A 57 -0.02 11.94 -5.27
CA GLU A 57 0.96 13.05 -5.31
C GLU A 57 2.17 12.68 -6.17
N ILE A 58 2.56 11.40 -6.16
CA ILE A 58 3.64 10.86 -6.99
C ILE A 58 3.12 9.69 -7.80
N GLN A 59 3.28 9.74 -9.12
CA GLN A 59 2.98 8.58 -9.96
C GLN A 59 3.98 7.46 -9.69
N VAL A 60 3.45 6.26 -9.45
CA VAL A 60 4.22 5.03 -9.31
C VAL A 60 3.60 4.01 -10.27
N PRO A 61 4.39 3.34 -11.13
CA PRO A 61 3.86 2.39 -12.10
C PRO A 61 3.38 1.12 -11.40
N VAL A 62 2.07 1.04 -11.14
CA VAL A 62 1.43 -0.14 -10.56
C VAL A 62 1.05 -1.10 -11.67
N ARG A 63 1.67 -2.27 -11.71
CA ARG A 63 1.43 -3.26 -12.79
C ARG A 63 0.14 -4.02 -12.59
N TYR A 64 -0.21 -4.33 -11.34
CA TYR A 64 -1.41 -5.08 -11.00
C TYR A 64 -2.27 -4.25 -10.05
N VAL A 65 -3.46 -3.87 -10.50
CA VAL A 65 -4.44 -3.11 -9.72
C VAL A 65 -5.67 -3.98 -9.51
N GLY A 66 -6.05 -4.22 -8.25
CA GLY A 66 -7.30 -4.90 -7.91
C GLY A 66 -8.51 -4.00 -8.19
N PHE A 67 -8.60 -2.88 -7.48
CA PHE A 67 -9.71 -1.93 -7.59
C PHE A 67 -9.25 -0.48 -7.47
N GLU A 68 -9.77 0.38 -8.34
CA GLU A 68 -9.72 1.83 -8.13
C GLU A 68 -10.92 2.23 -7.27
N ILE A 69 -10.66 2.99 -6.20
CA ILE A 69 -11.68 3.44 -5.27
C ILE A 69 -11.66 4.97 -5.13
N PRO A 70 -12.81 5.60 -4.83
CA PRO A 70 -12.84 7.01 -4.49
C PRO A 70 -12.14 7.27 -3.15
N ASN A 71 -11.96 8.54 -2.83
CA ASN A 71 -11.36 9.05 -1.63
C ASN A 71 -12.33 8.89 -0.45
N ARG A 72 -12.39 7.65 0.03
CA ARG A 72 -13.15 7.22 1.20
C ARG A 72 -12.24 6.51 2.17
N PHE A 73 -12.49 6.66 3.46
CA PHE A 73 -11.78 5.88 4.47
C PHE A 73 -12.30 4.44 4.45
N VAL A 74 -11.43 3.49 4.19
CA VAL A 74 -11.79 2.07 4.03
C VAL A 74 -11.08 1.21 5.07
N ILE A 75 -11.76 0.17 5.54
CA ILE A 75 -11.30 -0.78 6.55
C ILE A 75 -11.57 -2.22 6.10
N GLY A 76 -10.93 -3.19 6.75
CA GLY A 76 -11.09 -4.61 6.45
C GLY A 76 -10.08 -5.14 5.45
N TYR A 77 -9.98 -6.46 5.36
CA TYR A 77 -9.02 -7.14 4.48
C TYR A 77 -7.56 -6.66 4.66
N GLY A 78 -7.14 -6.47 5.92
CA GLY A 78 -5.82 -5.95 6.29
C GLY A 78 -5.79 -4.46 6.63
N LEU A 79 -6.71 -3.67 6.07
CA LEU A 79 -6.83 -2.23 6.31
C LEU A 79 -7.41 -1.95 7.69
N ASP A 80 -6.91 -0.92 8.36
CA ASP A 80 -7.29 -0.60 9.72
C ASP A 80 -7.76 0.84 9.95
N PHE A 81 -8.44 1.01 11.08
CA PHE A 81 -8.59 2.27 11.77
C PHE A 81 -8.19 2.04 13.23
N ALA A 82 -7.22 2.79 13.74
CA ALA A 82 -6.67 2.60 15.09
C ALA A 82 -6.28 1.14 15.39
N GLU A 83 -5.66 0.46 14.42
CA GLU A 83 -5.28 -0.96 14.48
C GLU A 83 -6.45 -1.97 14.54
N ARG A 84 -7.69 -1.51 14.47
CA ARG A 84 -8.90 -2.33 14.48
C ARG A 84 -9.35 -2.69 13.06
N TYR A 85 -10.27 -3.65 12.96
CA TYR A 85 -11.01 -4.03 11.74
C TYR A 85 -10.23 -4.77 10.63
N ARG A 86 -8.91 -4.97 10.76
CA ARG A 86 -8.08 -5.69 9.76
C ARG A 86 -8.65 -7.05 9.35
N ASN A 87 -9.29 -7.75 10.29
CA ASN A 87 -9.76 -9.12 10.14
C ASN A 87 -11.14 -9.25 9.47
N LEU A 88 -11.79 -8.14 9.10
CA LEU A 88 -13.07 -8.22 8.40
C LEU A 88 -12.90 -8.87 7.01
N PRO A 89 -13.79 -9.79 6.60
CA PRO A 89 -13.67 -10.52 5.34
C PRO A 89 -14.14 -9.71 4.13
N TYR A 90 -14.35 -8.40 4.30
CA TYR A 90 -14.81 -7.48 3.28
C TYR A 90 -14.11 -6.12 3.46
N VAL A 91 -14.08 -5.33 2.38
CA VAL A 91 -13.69 -3.93 2.44
C VAL A 91 -14.95 -3.09 2.68
N GLY A 92 -14.95 -2.30 3.76
CA GLY A 92 -16.05 -1.42 4.12
C GLY A 92 -15.60 0.04 4.17
N VAL A 93 -16.54 0.98 3.94
CA VAL A 93 -16.31 2.41 4.17
C VAL A 93 -16.66 2.71 5.63
N LEU A 94 -15.73 3.34 6.36
CA LEU A 94 -15.95 3.75 7.74
C LEU A 94 -16.79 5.04 7.78
N SER A 95 -17.75 5.13 8.70
CA SER A 95 -18.59 6.32 8.85
C SER A 95 -17.82 7.49 9.44
N GLU A 96 -18.18 8.72 9.04
CA GLU A 96 -17.52 9.94 9.52
C GLU A 96 -17.66 10.12 11.04
N GLU A 97 -18.79 9.71 11.62
CA GLU A 97 -19.03 9.77 13.06
C GLU A 97 -17.98 8.98 13.85
N VAL A 98 -17.65 7.76 13.39
CA VAL A 98 -16.63 6.90 14.03
C VAL A 98 -15.24 7.49 13.85
N ILE A 99 -14.93 8.03 12.68
CA ILE A 99 -13.64 8.69 12.41
C ILE A 99 -13.43 9.89 13.34
N GLN A 100 -14.47 10.72 13.52
CA GLN A 100 -14.43 11.92 14.35
C GLN A 100 -14.37 11.61 15.84
N ALA A 101 -14.99 10.51 16.28
CA ALA A 101 -14.92 10.05 17.66
C ALA A 101 -13.52 9.54 18.06
N GLY A 102 -12.67 9.17 17.08
CA GLY A 102 -11.33 8.65 17.33
C GLY A 102 -11.32 7.24 17.95
N GLU A 103 -12.40 6.48 17.76
CA GLU A 103 -12.64 5.15 18.36
C GLU A 103 -12.28 3.95 17.47
#